data_AF-A0A353GJ43-F1
#
_entry.id   AF-A0A353GJ43-F1
#
_cell.length_a   1.000
_cell.length_b   1.000
_cell.length_c   1.000
_cell.angle_alpha   90.00
_cell.angle_beta   90.00
_cell.angle_gamma   90.00
#
_symmetry.space_group_name_H-M   'P 1'
#
loop_
_entity.id
_entity.type
_entity.pdbx_description
1 polymer ?
#
loop_
_entity_poly.entity_id
_entity_poly.type
_entity_poly.pdbx_seq_one_letter_code
_entity_poly.pdbx_strand_id
1 'polypeptide(L)'
;MNDLELLYASIESKGRAAIQSGNEFIDENLNHMEQDHRLALTLLISLRGPIVNKLRLLEQEIRAVEPQQYYYPDADMHVTLIELICSTPTFTRDEAVIQQGVEIIEEAIRNLEPFDIAFNGIIASNGAILARGYYQDGVLALRESVRKVAKQR
;
A
#
# COMPACT_ATOMS: atom_id res chain seq x y z
N MET A 1 5.62 12.26 -21.00
CA MET A 1 5.22 12.43 -19.59
C MET A 1 5.32 11.05 -18.95
N ASN A 2 5.94 10.92 -17.77
CA ASN A 2 6.18 9.63 -17.10
C ASN A 2 4.84 8.90 -16.82
N ASP A 3 4.75 7.59 -17.07
CA ASP A 3 3.51 6.80 -16.87
C ASP A 3 2.99 6.91 -15.43
N LEU A 4 3.89 7.00 -14.45
CA LEU A 4 3.53 7.22 -13.05
C LEU A 4 2.89 8.60 -12.81
N GLU A 5 3.32 9.65 -13.52
CA GLU A 5 2.71 10.97 -13.40
C GLU A 5 1.27 10.96 -13.93
N LEU A 6 1.03 10.28 -15.06
CA LEU A 6 -0.31 10.12 -15.61
C LEU A 6 -1.21 9.30 -14.67
N LEU A 7 -0.66 8.23 -14.08
CA LEU A 7 -1.35 7.44 -13.07
C LEU A 7 -1.74 8.29 -11.86
N TYR A 8 -0.79 9.02 -11.28
CA TYR A 8 -1.04 9.86 -10.11
C TYR A 8 -2.02 10.99 -10.40
N ALA A 9 -1.90 11.68 -11.55
CA ALA A 9 -2.87 12.68 -11.96
C ALA A 9 -4.28 12.09 -12.12
N SER A 10 -4.39 10.86 -12.63
CA SER A 10 -5.69 10.17 -12.74
C SER A 10 -6.29 9.83 -11.38
N ILE A 11 -5.48 9.30 -10.46
CA ILE A 11 -5.90 8.98 -9.09
C ILE A 11 -6.35 10.26 -8.38
N GLU A 12 -5.54 11.32 -8.43
CA GLU A 12 -5.82 12.59 -7.79
C GLU A 12 -7.10 13.23 -8.33
N SER A 13 -7.26 13.28 -9.65
CA SER A 13 -8.47 13.83 -10.28
C SER A 13 -9.74 13.12 -9.81
N LYS A 14 -9.72 11.77 -9.79
CA LYS A 14 -10.84 10.96 -9.31
C LYS A 14 -11.09 11.13 -7.82
N GLY A 15 -10.03 11.10 -7.00
CA GLY A 15 -10.13 11.24 -5.55
C GLY A 15 -10.67 12.60 -5.15
N ARG A 16 -10.17 13.69 -5.75
CA ARG A 16 -10.68 15.05 -5.51
C ARG A 16 -12.16 15.18 -5.92
N ALA A 17 -12.55 14.64 -7.07
CA ALA A 17 -13.94 14.68 -7.52
C ALA A 17 -14.87 13.91 -6.56
N ALA A 18 -14.44 12.75 -6.06
CA ALA A 18 -15.19 11.98 -5.09
C ALA A 18 -15.39 12.75 -3.78
N ILE A 19 -14.31 13.26 -3.20
CA ILE A 19 -14.36 14.04 -1.95
C ILE A 19 -15.23 15.30 -2.11
N GLN A 20 -15.08 16.03 -3.22
CA GLN A 20 -15.87 17.23 -3.48
C GLN A 20 -17.37 16.95 -3.65
N SER A 21 -17.73 15.72 -4.02
CA SER A 21 -19.12 15.31 -4.22
C SER A 21 -19.68 14.47 -3.06
N GLY A 22 -18.90 14.23 -2.01
CA GLY A 22 -19.29 13.38 -0.88
C GLY A 22 -19.44 11.90 -1.25
N ASN A 23 -18.72 11.44 -2.28
CA ASN A 23 -18.76 10.07 -2.81
C ASN A 23 -17.43 9.32 -2.56
N GLU A 24 -16.59 9.83 -1.67
CA GLU A 24 -15.41 9.13 -1.21
C GLU A 24 -15.77 7.77 -0.59
N PHE A 25 -14.84 6.83 -0.73
CA PHE A 25 -14.90 5.55 -0.04
C PHE A 25 -14.58 5.75 1.44
N ILE A 26 -15.52 5.34 2.29
CA ILE A 26 -15.38 5.31 3.74
C ILE A 26 -15.34 3.84 4.18
N ASP A 27 -14.30 3.45 4.91
CA ASP A 27 -14.26 2.12 5.55
C ASP A 27 -14.87 2.20 6.95
N GLU A 28 -16.14 1.82 7.04
CA GLU A 28 -16.90 1.81 8.29
C GLU A 28 -16.28 0.92 9.38
N ASN A 29 -15.47 -0.08 8.99
CA ASN A 29 -14.82 -0.97 9.96
C ASN A 29 -13.72 -0.26 10.76
N LEU A 30 -13.17 0.85 10.26
CA LEU A 30 -12.18 1.63 11.01
C LEU A 30 -12.76 2.24 12.30
N ASN A 31 -14.09 2.42 12.37
CA ASN A 31 -14.78 2.85 13.59
C ASN A 31 -15.07 1.70 14.56
N HIS A 32 -14.93 0.45 14.11
CA HIS A 32 -15.31 -0.77 14.82
C HIS A 32 -14.25 -1.87 14.64
N MET A 33 -12.98 -1.51 14.81
CA MET A 33 -11.84 -2.39 14.52
C MET A 33 -11.89 -3.71 15.30
N GLU A 34 -12.48 -3.72 16.49
CA GLU A 34 -12.66 -4.93 17.31
C GLU A 34 -13.63 -5.96 16.69
N GLN A 35 -14.47 -5.52 15.76
CA GLN A 35 -15.43 -6.33 15.02
C GLN A 35 -14.96 -6.62 13.58
N ASP A 36 -13.84 -6.03 13.16
CA ASP A 36 -13.25 -6.28 11.85
C ASP A 36 -12.48 -7.61 11.87
N HIS A 37 -13.08 -8.63 11.28
CA HIS A 37 -12.47 -9.96 11.13
C HIS A 37 -11.92 -10.20 9.73
N ARG A 38 -11.86 -9.17 8.88
CA ARG A 38 -11.29 -9.31 7.54
C ARG A 38 -9.80 -9.59 7.65
N LEU A 39 -9.36 -10.63 6.98
CA LEU A 39 -7.95 -10.98 6.87
C LEU A 39 -7.53 -10.93 5.40
N ALA A 40 -6.30 -10.51 5.16
CA ALA A 40 -5.64 -10.50 3.87
C ALA A 40 -4.24 -11.08 3.99
N LEU A 41 -3.67 -11.49 2.86
CA LEU A 41 -2.24 -11.80 2.77
C LEU A 41 -1.63 -10.89 1.70
N THR A 42 -0.69 -10.04 2.10
CA THR A 42 -0.08 -9.03 1.22
C THR A 42 1.43 -9.00 1.41
N LEU A 43 2.15 -8.76 0.32
CA LEU A 43 3.58 -8.49 0.35
C LEU A 43 3.80 -6.98 0.38
N LEU A 44 4.49 -6.52 1.42
CA LEU A 44 4.75 -5.11 1.70
C LEU A 44 6.26 -4.82 1.69
N ILE A 45 6.61 -3.62 1.24
CA ILE A 45 7.92 -3.02 1.55
C ILE A 45 7.72 -2.10 2.75
N SER A 46 8.14 -2.53 3.93
CA SER A 46 8.06 -1.71 5.14
C SER A 46 9.00 -0.51 5.05
N LEU A 47 8.49 0.69 5.32
CA LEU A 47 9.30 1.90 5.36
C LEU A 47 9.98 2.03 6.72
N ARG A 48 11.25 2.42 6.74
CA ARG A 48 12.03 2.62 7.96
C ARG A 48 12.96 3.83 7.84
N GLY A 49 13.35 4.37 8.99
CA GLY A 49 14.36 5.43 9.06
C GLY A 49 13.86 6.81 8.62
N PRO A 50 14.69 7.63 7.97
CA PRO A 50 14.39 9.05 7.74
C PRO A 50 13.12 9.33 6.95
N ILE A 51 12.68 8.43 6.07
CA ILE A 51 11.46 8.62 5.28
C ILE A 51 10.20 8.61 6.15
N VAL A 52 10.13 7.72 7.15
CA VAL A 52 9.00 7.63 8.09
C VAL A 52 8.87 8.94 8.87
N ASN A 53 10.00 9.52 9.30
CA ASN A 53 9.99 10.81 10.00
C ASN A 53 9.42 11.94 9.12
N LYS A 54 9.76 11.96 7.82
CA LYS A 54 9.22 12.96 6.89
C LYS A 54 7.72 12.78 6.66
N LEU A 55 7.27 11.54 6.51
CA LEU A 55 5.84 11.22 6.37
C LEU A 55 5.07 11.61 7.63
N ARG A 56 5.62 11.35 8.82
CA ARG A 56 5.00 11.76 10.10
C ARG A 56 4.86 13.28 10.22
N LEU A 57 5.85 14.05 9.79
CA LEU A 57 5.76 15.53 9.80
C LEU A 57 4.65 16.02 8.87
N LEU A 58 4.57 15.47 7.66
CA LEU A 58 3.47 15.75 6.75
C LEU A 58 2.12 15.38 7.35
N GLU A 59 2.03 14.21 7.98
CA GLU A 59 0.82 13.74 8.65
C GLU A 59 0.36 14.71 9.75
N GLN A 60 1.29 15.29 10.53
CA GLN A 60 0.97 16.29 11.55
C GLN A 60 0.34 17.55 10.95
N GLU A 61 0.81 17.99 9.78
CA GLU A 61 0.21 19.12 9.06
C GLU A 61 -1.22 18.80 8.60
N ILE A 62 -1.45 17.58 8.10
CA ILE A 62 -2.80 17.12 7.70
C ILE A 62 -3.70 17.01 8.93
N ARG A 63 -3.21 16.44 10.04
CA ARG A 63 -3.95 16.26 11.29
C ARG A 63 -4.35 17.58 11.94
N ALA A 64 -3.59 18.65 11.72
CA ALA A 64 -3.97 19.97 12.19
C ALA A 64 -5.23 20.53 11.50
N VAL A 65 -5.54 20.06 10.28
CA VAL A 65 -6.73 20.45 9.51
C VAL A 65 -7.86 19.44 9.66
N GLU A 66 -7.55 18.14 9.58
CA GLU A 66 -8.53 17.04 9.57
C GLU A 66 -8.23 16.00 10.67
N PRO A 67 -8.38 16.33 11.96
CA PRO A 67 -7.90 15.50 13.07
C PRO A 67 -8.67 14.18 13.28
N GLN A 68 -9.86 14.05 12.70
CA GLN A 68 -10.76 12.90 12.93
C GLN A 68 -10.56 11.75 11.95
N GLN A 69 -9.59 11.85 11.04
CA GLN A 69 -9.26 10.79 10.09
C GLN A 69 -8.45 9.67 10.75
N TYR A 70 -8.43 8.49 10.10
CA TYR A 70 -7.54 7.40 10.50
C TYR A 70 -6.11 7.68 10.02
N TYR A 71 -5.16 7.65 10.95
CA TYR A 71 -3.75 7.90 10.70
C TYR A 71 -2.91 6.67 11.01
N TYR A 72 -2.10 6.23 10.05
CA TYR A 72 -1.30 5.02 10.18
C TYR A 72 -0.22 5.21 11.27
N PRO A 73 -0.06 4.27 12.20
CA PRO A 73 1.13 4.18 13.02
C PRO A 73 2.41 4.08 12.16
N ASP A 74 3.53 4.57 12.69
CA ASP A 74 4.82 4.52 11.97
C ASP A 74 5.20 3.11 11.51
N ALA A 75 4.88 2.10 12.32
CA ALA A 75 5.17 0.70 12.03
C ALA A 75 4.38 0.16 10.83
N ASP A 76 3.25 0.81 10.51
CA ASP A 76 2.34 0.41 9.46
C ASP A 76 2.61 1.18 8.16
N MET A 77 3.58 2.10 8.12
CA MET A 77 3.95 2.79 6.88
C MET A 77 4.66 1.84 5.91
N HIS A 78 4.08 1.64 4.74
CA HIS A 78 4.58 0.68 3.76
C HIS A 78 4.28 1.08 2.30
N VAL A 79 4.96 0.42 1.37
CA VAL A 79 4.55 0.35 -0.04
C VAL A 79 3.93 -1.02 -0.29
N THR A 80 2.67 -1.03 -0.74
CA THR A 80 2.00 -2.28 -1.12
C THR A 80 2.56 -2.79 -2.43
N LEU A 81 3.21 -3.96 -2.39
CA LEU A 81 3.75 -4.57 -3.58
C LEU A 81 2.67 -5.36 -4.31
N ILE A 82 2.08 -6.36 -3.66
CA ILE A 82 1.05 -7.20 -4.24
C ILE A 82 0.20 -7.84 -3.14
N GLU A 83 -1.11 -7.86 -3.34
CA GLU A 83 -2.03 -8.63 -2.53
C GLU A 83 -2.08 -10.06 -3.07
N LEU A 84 -1.69 -11.03 -2.24
CA LEU A 84 -1.71 -12.46 -2.58
C LEU A 84 -3.10 -13.06 -2.33
N ILE A 85 -3.76 -12.60 -1.27
CA ILE A 85 -5.12 -12.98 -0.90
C ILE A 85 -5.87 -11.73 -0.50
N CYS A 86 -6.99 -11.48 -1.17
CA CYS A 86 -7.82 -10.31 -0.94
C CYS A 86 -8.39 -10.28 0.48
N SER A 87 -8.48 -9.07 1.05
CA SER A 87 -9.16 -8.85 2.33
C SER A 87 -10.60 -9.36 2.32
N THR A 88 -10.88 -10.38 3.13
CA THR A 88 -12.22 -11.00 3.24
C THR A 88 -12.44 -11.60 4.63
N PRO A 89 -13.68 -11.54 5.18
CA PRO A 89 -13.99 -12.17 6.47
C PRO A 89 -13.99 -13.70 6.39
N THR A 90 -13.97 -14.28 5.18
CA THR A 90 -13.95 -15.73 4.98
C THR A 90 -12.54 -16.31 4.94
N PHE A 91 -11.51 -15.47 4.82
CA PHE A 91 -10.14 -15.95 4.85
C PHE A 91 -9.75 -16.21 6.30
N THR A 92 -9.32 -17.43 6.57
CA THR A 92 -8.77 -17.83 7.87
C THR A 92 -7.27 -18.00 7.75
N ARG A 93 -6.56 -17.74 8.85
CA ARG A 93 -5.11 -17.89 8.92
C ARG A 93 -4.73 -19.36 8.76
N ASP A 94 -4.39 -19.77 7.55
CA ASP A 94 -3.84 -21.09 7.23
C ASP A 94 -2.31 -21.00 7.16
N GLU A 95 -1.63 -21.70 8.07
CA GLU A 95 -0.17 -21.70 8.16
C GLU A 95 0.48 -22.31 6.90
N ALA A 96 -0.16 -23.27 6.24
CA ALA A 96 0.35 -23.83 5.01
C ALA A 96 0.33 -22.80 3.87
N VAL A 97 -0.76 -22.01 3.78
CA VAL A 97 -0.89 -20.93 2.78
C VAL A 97 0.13 -19.82 3.04
N ILE A 98 0.34 -19.45 4.30
CA ILE A 98 1.37 -18.47 4.68
C ILE A 98 2.77 -18.98 4.31
N GLN A 99 3.07 -20.24 4.63
CA GLN A 99 4.38 -20.83 4.34
C GLN A 99 4.63 -20.91 2.83
N GLN A 100 3.63 -21.27 2.03
CA GLN A 100 3.72 -21.21 0.56
C GLN A 100 4.01 -19.80 0.07
N GLY A 101 3.36 -18.78 0.64
CA GLY A 101 3.63 -17.37 0.35
C GLY A 101 5.09 -17.01 0.64
N VAL A 102 5.62 -17.40 1.81
CA VAL A 102 7.02 -17.17 2.19
C VAL A 102 7.98 -17.78 1.16
N GLU A 103 7.77 -19.05 0.79
CA GLU A 103 8.64 -19.74 -0.16
C GLU A 103 8.60 -19.11 -1.56
N ILE A 104 7.42 -18.67 -2.04
CA ILE A 104 7.28 -17.94 -3.30
C ILE A 104 8.10 -16.65 -3.25
N ILE A 105 8.04 -15.94 -2.14
CA ILE A 105 8.74 -14.66 -1.96
C ILE A 105 10.24 -14.89 -1.90
N GLU A 106 10.72 -15.85 -1.11
CA GLU A 106 12.15 -16.20 -1.00
C GLU A 106 12.76 -16.57 -2.36
N GLU A 107 12.02 -17.31 -3.17
CA GLU A 107 12.42 -17.66 -4.52
C GLU A 107 12.41 -16.43 -5.44
N ALA A 108 11.39 -15.59 -5.36
CA ALA A 108 11.24 -14.41 -6.20
C ALA A 108 12.29 -13.32 -5.94
N ILE A 109 12.77 -13.19 -4.70
CA ILE A 109 13.78 -12.17 -4.31
C ILE A 109 15.23 -12.64 -4.49
N ARG A 110 15.48 -13.93 -4.72
CA ARG A 110 16.83 -14.52 -4.70
C ARG A 110 17.84 -13.83 -5.61
N ASN A 111 17.39 -13.34 -6.77
CA ASN A 111 18.21 -12.67 -7.78
C ASN A 111 17.80 -11.21 -8.00
N LEU A 112 17.12 -10.61 -7.02
CA LEU A 112 16.67 -9.24 -7.12
C LEU A 112 17.78 -8.29 -6.68
N GLU A 113 18.22 -7.44 -7.58
CA GLU A 113 19.15 -6.36 -7.23
C GLU A 113 18.46 -5.29 -6.37
N PRO A 114 19.17 -4.64 -5.44
CA PRO A 114 18.65 -3.48 -4.73
C PRO A 114 18.16 -2.40 -5.69
N PHE A 115 17.06 -1.74 -5.32
CA PHE A 115 16.49 -0.64 -6.11
C PHE A 115 15.98 0.46 -5.18
N ASP A 116 15.88 1.66 -5.75
CA ASP A 116 15.39 2.83 -5.03
C ASP A 116 13.92 3.12 -5.34
N ILE A 117 13.23 3.63 -4.31
CA ILE A 117 11.92 4.26 -4.45
C ILE A 117 12.06 5.69 -3.92
N ALA A 118 11.90 6.67 -4.80
CA ALA A 118 11.91 8.08 -4.44
C ALA A 118 10.48 8.55 -4.14
N PHE A 119 10.27 9.19 -2.99
CA PHE A 119 8.97 9.78 -2.66
C PHE A 119 8.96 11.27 -2.98
N ASN A 120 7.96 11.73 -3.73
CA ASN A 120 7.83 13.16 -4.07
C ASN A 120 6.37 13.61 -4.14
N GLY A 121 5.92 14.34 -3.12
CA GLY A 121 4.56 14.86 -3.03
C GLY A 121 3.52 13.80 -2.67
N ILE A 122 2.27 14.27 -2.56
CA ILE A 122 1.11 13.47 -2.16
C ILE A 122 -0.06 13.69 -3.11
N ILE A 123 -1.02 12.77 -3.06
CA ILE A 123 -2.28 12.82 -3.80
C ILE A 123 -3.43 12.34 -2.93
N ALA A 124 -4.64 12.78 -3.24
CA ALA A 124 -5.86 12.20 -2.69
C ALA A 124 -6.36 11.09 -3.61
N SER A 125 -6.54 9.88 -3.07
CA SER A 125 -7.30 8.82 -3.71
C SER A 125 -8.76 8.88 -3.29
N ASN A 126 -9.57 7.90 -3.70
CA ASN A 126 -10.97 7.83 -3.31
C ASN A 126 -11.21 7.56 -1.81
N GLY A 127 -10.20 7.19 -1.02
CA GLY A 127 -10.42 6.89 0.41
C GLY A 127 -9.20 7.11 1.31
N ALA A 128 -8.15 7.74 0.78
CA ALA A 128 -6.91 7.97 1.52
C ALA A 128 -6.05 9.05 0.86
N ILE A 129 -5.21 9.70 1.67
CA ILE A 129 -4.06 10.47 1.18
C ILE A 129 -2.88 9.51 0.99
N LEU A 130 -2.23 9.59 -0.17
CA LEU A 130 -1.12 8.70 -0.55
C LEU A 130 0.13 9.51 -0.86
N ALA A 131 1.29 9.02 -0.43
CA ALA A 131 2.57 9.51 -0.92
C ALA A 131 2.87 8.95 -2.31
N ARG A 132 3.34 9.80 -3.23
CA ARG A 132 3.72 9.36 -4.58
C ARG A 132 5.12 8.74 -4.54
N GLY A 133 5.20 7.46 -4.89
CA GLY A 133 6.43 6.67 -4.91
C GLY A 133 6.90 6.40 -6.33
N TYR A 134 8.02 6.99 -6.72
CA TYR A 134 8.65 6.84 -8.02
C TYR A 134 9.70 5.76 -7.95
N TYR A 135 9.46 4.70 -8.69
CA TYR A 135 10.35 3.55 -8.78
C TYR A 135 10.72 3.32 -10.24
N GLN A 136 11.96 2.89 -10.46
CA GLN A 136 12.39 2.36 -11.74
C GLN A 136 11.88 0.91 -11.88
N ASP A 137 12.58 0.07 -12.64
CA ASP A 137 12.13 -1.28 -12.95
C ASP A 137 12.08 -2.22 -11.73
N GLY A 138 12.76 -1.91 -10.63
CA GLY A 138 12.90 -2.83 -9.48
C GLY A 138 11.57 -3.28 -8.84
N VAL A 139 10.63 -2.36 -8.60
CA VAL A 139 9.29 -2.71 -8.06
C VAL A 139 8.50 -3.55 -9.06
N LEU A 140 8.58 -3.21 -10.34
CA LEU A 140 7.87 -3.93 -11.40
C LEU A 140 8.46 -5.34 -11.57
N ALA A 141 9.79 -5.46 -11.64
CA ALA A 141 10.51 -6.71 -11.73
C ALA A 141 10.21 -7.63 -10.54
N LEU A 142 10.14 -7.08 -9.32
CA LEU A 142 9.76 -7.87 -8.14
C LEU A 142 8.31 -8.37 -8.25
N ARG A 143 7.35 -7.53 -8.65
CA ARG A 143 5.96 -7.94 -8.88
C ARG A 143 5.85 -9.05 -9.93
N GLU A 144 6.60 -8.93 -11.02
CA GLU A 144 6.62 -9.92 -12.10
C GLU A 144 7.27 -11.23 -11.65
N SER A 145 8.37 -11.16 -10.89
CA SER A 145 9.04 -12.32 -10.30
C SER A 145 8.09 -13.10 -9.39
N VAL A 146 7.43 -12.42 -8.44
CA VAL A 146 6.44 -13.03 -7.53
C VAL A 146 5.31 -13.70 -8.32
N ARG A 147 4.73 -13.03 -9.31
CA ARG A 147 3.66 -13.60 -10.14
C ARG A 147 4.12 -14.81 -10.95
N LYS A 148 5.37 -14.81 -11.44
CA LYS A 148 5.93 -15.91 -12.21
C LYS A 148 6.10 -17.15 -11.32
N VAL A 149 6.69 -17.00 -10.14
CA VAL A 149 6.90 -18.10 -9.19
C VAL A 149 5.55 -18.63 -8.69
N ALA A 150 4.61 -17.74 -8.34
CA ALA A 150 3.28 -18.14 -7.86
C ALA A 150 2.47 -18.96 -8.88
N LYS A 151 2.68 -18.77 -10.19
CA LYS A 151 1.99 -19.54 -11.24
C LYS A 151 2.57 -20.94 -11.47
N GLN A 152 3.75 -21.23 -10.93
CA GLN A 152 4.45 -22.50 -11.12
C GLN A 152 4.13 -23.52 -10.00
N ARG A 153 3.32 -23.12 -9.03
CA ARG A 153 2.88 -23.91 -7.89
C ARG A 153 1.36 -24.07 -7.93
#